data_AF-A0A2V7VPE9-F1
#
_entry.id   AF-A0A2V7VPE9-F1
#
_cell.length_a   1.000
_cell.length_b   1.000
_cell.length_c   1.000
_cell.angle_alpha   90.00
_cell.angle_beta   90.00
_cell.angle_gamma   90.00
#
_symmetry.space_group_name_H-M   'P 1'
#
loop_
_entity.id
_entity.type
_entity.pdbx_description
1 polymer ?
#
loop_
_entity_poly.entity_id
_entity_poly.type
_entity_poly.pdbx_seq_one_letter_code
_entity_poly.pdbx_strand_id
1 'polypeptide(L)'
;MRRSSRVTRAGAARRARAAPRPAKPPPTITTCGSFTSSHVSIPLVLPVGEARPFVLFGPGHLGALLLTTVLAIGLVRLVRRDPEGRSAAAVRFGLAAALVTVTAATLAEWAGQGTLDLLDLLPLHVCDLLILVAVFALWTRQALACELLYFWAGAGTALAMAAPDVRNGFPDPAFISFFALHGLVVAAAAVLVFGFGCRPRAGAPWRVLLLTNAYAVAVGAADVALDANYLFLCRKPAARTLLDWLGPWPVYIAAADALALVAFLLLDVPFRRRGRLAPLARAE
;
A
#
# COMPACT_ATOMS: atom_id res chain seq x y z
N MET A 1 -49.47 -63.49 -15.68
CA MET A 1 -50.59 -62.93 -16.47
C MET A 1 -50.71 -61.44 -16.14
N ARG A 2 -50.65 -60.55 -17.16
CA ARG A 2 -50.97 -59.10 -17.21
C ARG A 2 -50.24 -58.15 -16.24
N ARG A 3 -49.15 -57.49 -16.68
CA ARG A 3 -49.09 -56.15 -17.33
C ARG A 3 -49.80 -55.03 -16.54
N SER A 4 -49.01 -54.15 -15.91
CA SER A 4 -49.40 -52.76 -15.66
C SER A 4 -48.29 -51.83 -16.15
N SER A 5 -48.64 -51.07 -17.17
CA SER A 5 -47.86 -50.04 -17.86
C SER A 5 -47.83 -48.76 -17.02
N ARG A 6 -46.66 -48.31 -16.58
CA ARG A 6 -46.46 -46.91 -16.16
C ARG A 6 -45.93 -46.10 -17.33
N VAL A 7 -46.81 -45.27 -17.87
CA VAL A 7 -46.55 -44.24 -18.85
C VAL A 7 -45.87 -43.04 -18.17
N THR A 8 -44.89 -42.52 -18.87
CA THR A 8 -44.02 -41.37 -18.64
C THR A 8 -44.73 -40.04 -18.36
N ARG A 9 -44.17 -39.22 -17.46
CA ARG A 9 -44.18 -37.75 -17.60
C ARG A 9 -42.91 -37.17 -16.98
N ALA A 10 -41.91 -36.91 -17.84
CA ALA A 10 -40.75 -36.12 -17.52
C ALA A 10 -41.17 -34.65 -17.40
N GLY A 11 -41.19 -34.12 -16.17
CA GLY A 11 -41.34 -32.69 -15.91
C GLY A 11 -39.98 -32.01 -15.97
N ALA A 12 -39.65 -31.42 -17.12
CA ALA A 12 -38.48 -30.55 -17.25
C ALA A 12 -38.73 -29.23 -16.50
N ALA A 13 -38.25 -29.13 -15.26
CA ALA A 13 -38.24 -27.89 -14.50
C ALA A 13 -37.13 -26.97 -15.03
N ARG A 14 -37.48 -26.11 -15.99
CA ARG A 14 -36.61 -25.05 -16.52
C ARG A 14 -36.48 -23.98 -15.43
N ARG A 15 -35.37 -23.98 -14.67
CA ARG A 15 -35.01 -22.87 -13.77
C ARG A 15 -34.81 -21.60 -14.60
N ALA A 16 -35.76 -20.67 -14.54
CA ALA A 16 -35.58 -19.33 -15.06
C ALA A 16 -34.49 -18.61 -14.25
N ARG A 17 -33.35 -18.30 -14.87
CA ARG A 17 -32.40 -17.33 -14.32
C ARG A 17 -33.07 -15.96 -14.34
N ALA A 18 -33.10 -15.29 -13.19
CA ALA A 18 -33.50 -13.90 -13.10
C ALA A 18 -32.61 -13.04 -14.01
N ALA A 19 -33.23 -12.16 -14.81
CA ALA A 19 -32.53 -11.21 -15.66
C ALA A 19 -31.77 -10.19 -14.80
N PRO A 20 -30.56 -9.76 -15.20
CA PRO A 20 -29.84 -8.69 -14.52
C PRO A 20 -30.63 -7.37 -14.62
N ARG A 21 -30.62 -6.58 -13.54
CA ARG A 21 -31.24 -5.25 -13.50
C ARG A 21 -30.61 -4.35 -14.57
N PRO A 22 -31.39 -3.51 -15.27
CA PRO A 22 -30.84 -2.56 -16.22
C PRO A 22 -29.94 -1.53 -15.51
N ALA A 23 -28.81 -1.22 -16.15
CA ALA A 23 -27.90 -0.18 -15.69
C ALA A 23 -28.60 1.19 -15.66
N LYS A 24 -28.34 1.95 -14.58
CA LYS A 24 -28.84 3.31 -14.42
C LYS A 24 -28.23 4.20 -15.51
N PRO A 25 -29.02 4.99 -16.26
CA PRO A 25 -28.47 5.87 -17.28
C PRO A 25 -27.58 6.96 -16.62
N PRO A 26 -26.52 7.42 -17.32
CA PRO A 26 -25.68 8.51 -16.84
C PRO A 26 -26.52 9.78 -16.64
N PRO A 27 -26.20 10.63 -15.65
CA PRO A 27 -26.93 11.88 -15.46
C PRO A 27 -26.75 12.77 -16.69
N THR A 28 -27.88 13.11 -17.31
CA THR A 28 -28.01 14.12 -18.35
C THR A 28 -27.49 15.45 -17.83
N ILE A 29 -26.43 15.99 -18.44
CA ILE A 29 -25.99 17.36 -18.21
C ILE A 29 -27.03 18.27 -18.88
N THR A 30 -28.01 18.70 -18.08
CA THR A 30 -28.92 19.79 -18.45
C THR A 30 -28.14 21.10 -18.37
N THR A 31 -27.65 21.59 -19.50
CA THR A 31 -27.31 22.99 -19.67
C THR A 31 -28.60 23.82 -19.65
N CYS A 32 -28.75 24.72 -18.69
CA CYS A 32 -29.63 25.87 -18.85
C CYS A 32 -29.24 27.01 -17.90
N GLY A 33 -29.18 28.22 -18.45
CA GLY A 33 -29.67 29.41 -17.76
C GLY A 33 -28.68 30.18 -16.90
N SER A 34 -28.16 31.27 -17.47
CA SER A 34 -27.89 32.52 -16.76
C SER A 34 -29.12 32.98 -15.97
N PHE A 35 -28.98 33.35 -14.70
CA PHE A 35 -29.58 34.57 -14.13
C PHE A 35 -29.03 34.84 -12.72
N THR A 36 -28.78 36.12 -12.47
CA THR A 36 -28.25 36.76 -11.26
C THR A 36 -29.20 36.70 -10.06
N SER A 37 -28.68 36.46 -8.87
CA SER A 37 -29.13 37.16 -7.66
C SER A 37 -28.07 37.12 -6.57
N SER A 38 -27.72 38.31 -6.09
CA SER A 38 -26.72 38.58 -5.07
C SER A 38 -27.24 38.19 -3.69
N HIS A 39 -26.74 37.09 -3.15
CA HIS A 39 -26.67 36.87 -1.71
C HIS A 39 -25.22 36.57 -1.37
N VAL A 40 -24.50 37.60 -0.90
CA VAL A 40 -23.18 37.45 -0.31
C VAL A 40 -23.37 36.86 1.08
N SER A 41 -23.55 35.55 1.13
CA SER A 41 -23.21 34.77 2.31
C SER A 41 -21.71 34.65 2.29
N ILE A 42 -20.98 35.41 3.12
CA ILE A 42 -19.55 35.17 3.35
C ILE A 42 -19.48 33.83 4.08
N PRO A 43 -19.05 32.72 3.45
CA PRO A 43 -18.68 31.58 4.25
C PRO A 43 -17.36 31.97 4.92
N LEU A 44 -17.31 31.93 6.25
CA LEU A 44 -16.03 31.79 6.95
C LEU A 44 -15.51 30.37 6.71
N VAL A 45 -15.30 30.03 5.45
CA VAL A 45 -14.47 28.92 5.01
C VAL A 45 -13.13 29.59 4.76
N LEU A 46 -12.19 29.38 5.67
CA LEU A 46 -10.77 29.65 5.40
C LEU A 46 -10.50 29.12 3.99
N PRO A 47 -9.86 29.90 3.09
CA PRO A 47 -9.55 29.40 1.75
C PRO A 47 -8.68 28.15 1.94
N VAL A 48 -9.30 26.98 1.80
CA VAL A 48 -8.57 25.73 1.59
C VAL A 48 -7.80 26.03 0.31
N GLY A 49 -6.48 26.19 0.45
CA GLY A 49 -5.62 26.61 -0.64
C GLY A 49 -5.98 25.82 -1.89
N GLU A 50 -6.17 26.51 -3.02
CA GLU A 50 -6.65 25.90 -4.26
C GLU A 50 -5.96 24.55 -4.48
N ALA A 51 -6.75 23.47 -4.58
CA ALA A 51 -6.23 22.14 -4.78
C ALA A 51 -5.44 22.13 -6.10
N ARG A 52 -4.11 22.12 -6.00
CA ARG A 52 -3.23 22.10 -7.17
C ARG A 52 -3.14 20.68 -7.70
N PRO A 53 -3.22 20.44 -9.01
CA PRO A 53 -3.01 19.11 -9.54
C PRO A 53 -1.58 18.64 -9.22
N PHE A 54 -1.43 17.34 -8.96
CA PHE A 54 -0.11 16.75 -8.77
C PHE A 54 0.72 16.88 -10.05
N VAL A 55 2.00 17.23 -9.89
CA VAL A 55 2.97 17.31 -10.99
C VAL A 55 4.10 16.34 -10.70
N LEU A 56 4.23 15.31 -11.54
CA LEU A 56 5.30 14.33 -11.43
C LEU A 56 6.66 15.02 -11.61
N PHE A 57 7.52 14.84 -10.60
CA PHE A 57 8.84 15.52 -10.47
C PHE A 57 8.76 17.05 -10.37
N GLY A 58 7.59 17.60 -10.02
CA GLY A 58 7.47 18.99 -9.61
C GLY A 58 8.10 19.26 -8.24
N PRO A 59 8.16 20.54 -7.80
CA PRO A 59 8.82 20.92 -6.55
C PRO A 59 8.27 20.20 -5.31
N GLY A 60 6.95 20.00 -5.22
CA GLY A 60 6.34 19.25 -4.11
C GLY A 60 6.79 17.79 -4.06
N HIS A 61 6.79 17.12 -5.22
CA HIS A 61 7.23 15.72 -5.33
C HIS A 61 8.72 15.58 -4.97
N LEU A 62 9.59 16.38 -5.59
CA LEU A 62 11.03 16.35 -5.32
C LEU A 62 11.35 16.72 -3.87
N GLY A 63 10.62 17.68 -3.30
CA GLY A 63 10.74 18.07 -1.89
C GLY A 63 10.41 16.91 -0.95
N ALA A 64 9.34 16.17 -1.22
CA ALA A 64 8.97 14.99 -0.44
C ALA A 64 10.03 13.88 -0.53
N LEU A 65 10.49 13.53 -1.74
CA LEU A 65 11.55 12.54 -1.95
C LEU A 65 12.87 12.93 -1.26
N LEU A 66 13.25 14.21 -1.37
CA LEU A 66 14.44 14.75 -0.72
C LEU A 66 14.31 14.68 0.81
N LEU A 67 13.16 15.09 1.35
CA LEU A 67 12.91 15.05 2.78
C LEU A 67 13.00 13.64 3.33
N THR A 68 12.36 12.66 2.68
CA THR A 68 12.45 11.25 3.06
C THR A 68 13.89 10.76 3.04
N THR A 69 14.65 11.09 1.99
CA THR A 69 16.04 10.65 1.84
C THR A 69 16.93 11.26 2.92
N VAL A 70 16.84 12.58 3.14
CA VAL A 70 17.61 13.29 4.17
C VAL A 70 17.26 12.77 5.56
N LEU A 71 15.97 12.58 5.84
CA LEU A 71 15.51 12.03 7.11
C LEU A 71 16.08 10.62 7.33
N ALA A 72 15.91 9.71 6.37
CA ALA A 72 16.40 8.34 6.49
C ALA A 72 17.91 8.29 6.72
N ILE A 73 18.69 9.05 5.94
CA ILE A 73 20.15 9.11 6.10
C ILE A 73 20.53 9.72 7.46
N GLY A 74 19.87 10.80 7.88
CA GLY A 74 20.10 11.48 9.15
C GLY A 74 19.85 10.56 10.34
N LEU A 75 18.71 9.87 10.35
CA LEU A 75 18.35 8.91 11.39
C LEU A 75 19.28 7.70 11.40
N VAL A 76 19.65 7.15 10.25
CA VAL A 76 20.65 6.07 10.16
C VAL A 76 21.98 6.52 10.76
N ARG A 77 22.48 7.71 10.41
CA ARG A 77 23.72 8.25 10.98
C ARG A 77 23.63 8.46 12.48
N LEU A 78 22.49 8.91 12.98
CA LEU A 78 22.25 9.09 14.41
C LEU A 78 22.30 7.75 15.16
N VAL A 79 21.56 6.75 14.68
CA VAL A 79 21.52 5.41 15.28
C VAL A 79 22.89 4.73 15.22
N ARG A 80 23.64 4.89 14.13
CA ARG A 80 24.98 4.30 13.99
C ARG A 80 26.02 4.83 14.99
N ARG A 81 25.80 5.99 15.62
CA ARG A 81 26.74 6.53 16.63
C ARG A 81 26.74 5.68 17.90
N ASP A 82 25.56 5.22 18.30
CA ASP A 82 25.36 4.40 19.48
C ASP A 82 24.06 3.59 19.33
N PRO A 83 24.11 2.39 18.71
CA PRO A 83 22.92 1.59 18.42
C PRO A 83 22.17 1.10 19.68
N GLU A 84 22.83 1.07 20.83
CA GLU A 84 22.25 0.66 22.12
C GLU A 84 21.85 1.87 22.99
N GLY A 85 22.24 3.07 22.56
CA GLY A 85 22.00 4.31 23.25
C GLY A 85 20.54 4.76 23.29
N ARG A 86 20.28 5.72 24.19
CA ARG A 86 18.97 6.35 24.36
C ARG A 86 18.46 7.01 23.07
N SER A 87 19.35 7.60 22.27
CA SER A 87 19.00 8.22 20.99
C SER A 87 18.53 7.18 19.97
N ALA A 88 19.17 6.02 19.88
CA ALA A 88 18.75 4.94 19.00
C ALA A 88 17.38 4.39 19.42
N ALA A 89 17.17 4.16 20.72
CA ALA A 89 15.87 3.77 21.26
C ALA A 89 14.79 4.82 20.94
N ALA A 90 15.08 6.12 21.13
CA ALA A 90 14.17 7.21 20.82
C ALA A 90 13.81 7.27 19.33
N VAL A 91 14.78 7.08 18.41
CA VAL A 91 14.51 7.01 16.97
C VAL A 91 13.59 5.84 16.65
N ARG A 92 13.86 4.66 17.22
CA ARG A 92 13.10 3.43 16.95
C ARG A 92 11.64 3.57 17.40
N PHE A 93 11.42 3.96 18.65
CA PHE A 93 10.07 4.12 19.19
C PHE A 93 9.38 5.38 18.66
N GLY A 94 10.13 6.43 18.35
CA GLY A 94 9.62 7.65 17.72
C GLY A 94 9.10 7.40 16.31
N LEU A 95 9.80 6.60 15.49
CA LEU A 95 9.30 6.19 14.17
C LEU A 95 8.04 5.31 14.28
N ALA A 96 7.99 4.40 15.25
CA ALA A 96 6.83 3.55 15.47
C ALA A 96 5.61 4.40 15.90
N ALA A 97 5.82 5.33 16.83
CA ALA A 97 4.80 6.28 17.25
C ALA A 97 4.33 7.17 16.08
N ALA A 98 5.27 7.71 15.30
CA ALA A 98 4.94 8.54 14.14
C ALA A 98 4.09 7.79 13.11
N LEU A 99 4.43 6.53 12.78
CA LEU A 99 3.63 5.69 11.88
C LEU A 99 2.19 5.53 12.40
N VAL A 100 2.03 5.19 13.68
CA VAL A 100 0.71 5.01 14.29
C VAL A 100 -0.06 6.33 14.32
N THR A 101 0.57 7.43 14.72
CA THR A 101 -0.05 8.75 14.82
C THR A 101 -0.47 9.29 13.46
N VAL A 102 0.38 9.20 12.43
CA VAL A 102 0.03 9.68 11.09
C VAL A 102 -1.07 8.81 10.47
N THR A 103 -1.06 7.50 10.72
CA THR A 103 -2.14 6.60 10.28
C THR A 103 -3.45 6.98 10.95
N ALA A 104 -3.46 7.15 12.27
CA ALA A 104 -4.64 7.56 13.02
C ALA A 104 -5.17 8.93 12.59
N ALA A 105 -4.29 9.90 12.33
CA ALA A 105 -4.67 11.21 11.83
C ALA A 105 -5.31 11.13 10.44
N THR A 106 -4.76 10.31 9.54
CA THR A 106 -5.29 10.08 8.19
C THR A 106 -6.68 9.45 8.26
N LEU A 107 -6.87 8.42 9.09
CA LEU A 107 -8.17 7.78 9.28
C LEU A 107 -9.19 8.73 9.93
N ALA A 108 -8.77 9.54 10.90
CA ALA A 108 -9.63 10.54 11.53
C ALA A 108 -10.08 11.62 10.54
N GLU A 109 -9.18 12.04 9.63
CA GLU A 109 -9.51 12.96 8.56
C GLU A 109 -10.56 12.36 7.61
N TRP A 110 -10.36 11.14 7.13
CA TRP A 110 -11.32 10.45 6.26
C TRP A 110 -12.68 10.24 6.94
N ALA A 111 -12.66 9.90 8.24
CA ALA A 111 -13.88 9.80 9.03
C ALA A 111 -14.60 11.15 9.14
N GLY A 112 -13.85 12.24 9.38
CA GLY A 112 -14.39 13.60 9.44
C GLY A 112 -14.98 14.10 8.12
N GLN A 113 -14.45 13.61 6.99
CA GLN A 113 -14.96 13.89 5.64
C GLN A 113 -16.12 12.97 5.24
N GLY A 114 -16.41 11.92 6.02
CA GLY A 114 -17.42 10.92 5.69
C GLY A 114 -17.03 10.02 4.51
N THR A 115 -15.73 9.92 4.19
CA THR A 115 -15.20 9.14 3.06
C THR A 115 -14.62 7.79 3.48
N LEU A 116 -14.57 7.49 4.78
CA LEU A 116 -14.02 6.25 5.31
C LEU A 116 -15.00 5.08 5.13
N ASP A 117 -14.62 4.07 4.36
CA ASP A 117 -15.35 2.81 4.26
C ASP A 117 -14.78 1.74 5.22
N LEU A 118 -15.58 0.73 5.58
CA LEU A 118 -15.13 -0.41 6.38
C LEU A 118 -14.04 -1.22 5.65
N LEU A 119 -14.10 -1.29 4.32
CA LEU A 119 -13.08 -1.96 3.52
C LEU A 119 -11.73 -1.23 3.57
N ASP A 120 -11.72 0.09 3.76
CA ASP A 120 -10.48 0.88 3.90
C ASP A 120 -9.75 0.59 5.22
N LEU A 121 -10.47 0.05 6.21
CA LEU A 121 -9.89 -0.33 7.51
C LEU A 121 -9.18 -1.69 7.48
N LEU A 122 -9.39 -2.48 6.43
CA LEU A 122 -8.77 -3.78 6.30
C LEU A 122 -7.38 -3.63 5.65
N PRO A 123 -6.27 -3.95 6.36
CA PRO A 123 -4.91 -3.73 5.86
C PRO A 123 -4.51 -4.82 4.85
N LEU A 124 -5.31 -4.99 3.81
CA LEU A 124 -5.07 -5.95 2.74
C LEU A 124 -4.24 -5.38 1.60
N HIS A 125 -4.13 -4.05 1.48
CA HIS A 125 -3.09 -3.48 0.64
C HIS A 125 -1.71 -3.68 1.28
N VAL A 126 -0.70 -3.97 0.45
CA VAL A 126 0.68 -4.19 0.92
C VAL A 126 1.20 -2.97 1.70
N CYS A 127 0.88 -1.75 1.28
CA CYS A 127 1.34 -0.54 1.98
C CYS A 127 0.77 -0.45 3.41
N ASP A 128 -0.50 -0.78 3.62
CA ASP A 128 -1.15 -0.72 4.93
C ASP A 128 -0.62 -1.82 5.85
N LEU A 129 -0.50 -3.06 5.33
CA LEU A 129 0.13 -4.14 6.08
C LEU A 129 1.59 -3.80 6.41
N LEU A 130 2.30 -3.14 5.50
CA LEU A 130 3.70 -2.78 5.69
C LEU A 130 3.89 -1.73 6.79
N ILE A 131 2.90 -0.86 7.05
CA ILE A 131 2.91 0.01 8.23
C ILE A 131 2.90 -0.84 9.52
N LEU A 132 2.02 -1.86 9.59
CA LEU A 132 1.95 -2.76 10.73
C LEU A 132 3.25 -3.56 10.90
N VAL A 133 3.80 -4.09 9.80
CA VAL A 133 5.09 -4.78 9.78
C VAL A 133 6.21 -3.83 10.22
N ALA A 134 6.20 -2.56 9.80
CA ALA A 134 7.18 -1.56 10.21
C ALA A 134 7.13 -1.31 11.71
N VAL A 135 5.95 -1.09 12.29
CA VAL A 135 5.77 -0.90 13.74
C VAL A 135 6.25 -2.15 14.50
N PHE A 136 5.86 -3.34 14.05
CA PHE A 136 6.28 -4.60 14.67
C PHE A 136 7.79 -4.82 14.58
N ALA A 137 8.40 -4.55 13.42
CA ALA A 137 9.84 -4.66 13.20
C ALA A 137 10.61 -3.63 14.03
N LEU A 138 10.10 -2.39 14.13
CA LEU A 138 10.65 -1.37 15.00
C LEU A 138 10.58 -1.80 16.45
N TRP A 139 9.50 -2.45 16.90
CA TRP A 139 9.35 -2.88 18.29
C TRP A 139 10.21 -4.10 18.65
N THR A 140 10.26 -5.10 17.77
CA THR A 140 10.85 -6.42 18.08
C THR A 140 12.24 -6.64 17.48
N ARG A 141 12.57 -5.92 16.40
CA ARG A 141 13.73 -6.17 15.53
C ARG A 141 13.81 -7.63 15.03
N GLN A 142 12.67 -8.31 14.97
CA GLN A 142 12.60 -9.70 14.54
C GLN A 142 13.06 -9.81 13.07
N ALA A 143 13.93 -10.79 12.79
CA ALA A 143 14.65 -10.85 11.51
C ALA A 143 13.75 -10.95 10.27
N LEU A 144 12.65 -11.70 10.34
CA LEU A 144 11.69 -11.83 9.23
C LEU A 144 10.92 -10.52 9.00
N ALA A 145 10.50 -9.82 10.06
CA ALA A 145 9.82 -8.55 9.96
C ALA A 145 10.74 -7.48 9.36
N CYS A 146 12.02 -7.45 9.77
CA CYS A 146 13.03 -6.59 9.15
C CYS A 146 13.27 -6.94 7.67
N GLU A 147 13.29 -8.23 7.31
CA GLU A 147 13.38 -8.67 5.90
C GLU A 147 12.18 -8.20 5.09
N LEU A 148 10.96 -8.51 5.53
CA LEU A 148 9.72 -8.08 4.88
C LEU A 148 9.70 -6.57 4.71
N LEU A 149 9.97 -5.83 5.79
CA LEU A 149 10.02 -4.37 5.76
C LEU A 149 11.04 -3.87 4.73
N TYR A 150 12.26 -4.40 4.74
CA TYR A 150 13.32 -3.94 3.85
C TYR A 150 12.98 -4.15 2.37
N PHE A 151 12.53 -5.36 2.01
CA PHE A 151 12.26 -5.70 0.63
C PHE A 151 10.98 -5.04 0.11
N TRP A 152 9.89 -5.04 0.89
CA TRP A 152 8.65 -4.39 0.47
C TRP A 152 8.78 -2.87 0.46
N ALA A 153 9.48 -2.26 1.41
CA ALA A 153 9.72 -0.81 1.39
C ALA A 153 10.67 -0.42 0.24
N GLY A 154 11.72 -1.19 0.01
CA GLY A 154 12.72 -0.90 -1.03
C GLY A 154 12.21 -1.10 -2.45
N ALA A 155 11.37 -2.12 -2.68
CA ALA A 155 10.87 -2.42 -4.02
C ALA A 155 9.49 -1.81 -4.30
N GLY A 156 8.57 -1.91 -3.35
CA GLY A 156 7.20 -1.45 -3.48
C GLY A 156 7.03 0.01 -3.09
N THR A 157 7.28 0.35 -1.82
CA THR A 157 7.06 1.70 -1.28
C THR A 157 7.91 2.75 -1.98
N ALA A 158 9.20 2.48 -2.20
CA ALA A 158 10.06 3.42 -2.91
C ALA A 158 9.63 3.65 -4.37
N LEU A 159 9.15 2.60 -5.05
CA LEU A 159 8.61 2.73 -6.40
C LEU A 159 7.28 3.50 -6.40
N ALA A 160 6.39 3.24 -5.44
CA ALA A 160 5.16 3.99 -5.26
C ALA A 160 5.43 5.47 -4.97
N MET A 161 6.48 5.79 -4.24
CA MET A 161 6.89 7.19 -4.04
C MET A 161 7.45 7.81 -5.32
N ALA A 162 8.19 7.06 -6.15
CA ALA A 162 8.74 7.57 -7.39
C ALA A 162 7.69 7.76 -8.51
N ALA A 163 6.64 6.92 -8.50
CA ALA A 163 5.52 6.96 -9.43
C ALA A 163 4.19 6.92 -8.64
N PRO A 164 3.85 8.01 -7.93
CA PRO A 164 2.72 8.05 -7.02
C PRO A 164 1.38 8.16 -7.76
N ASP A 165 0.34 7.52 -7.20
CA ASP A 165 -1.05 7.66 -7.64
C ASP A 165 -1.78 8.69 -6.76
N VAL A 166 -1.26 9.93 -6.74
CA VAL A 166 -1.85 11.05 -6.01
C VAL A 166 -2.40 12.06 -7.01
N ARG A 167 -3.65 12.49 -6.82
CA ARG A 167 -4.33 13.43 -7.73
C ARG A 167 -3.93 14.89 -7.49
N ASN A 168 -3.83 15.27 -6.21
CA ASN A 168 -3.56 16.65 -5.81
C ASN A 168 -2.10 16.76 -5.30
N GLY A 169 -1.44 17.86 -5.62
CA GLY A 169 -0.10 18.19 -5.14
C GLY A 169 -0.12 18.84 -3.76
N PHE A 170 1.08 19.04 -3.19
CA PHE A 170 1.26 19.79 -1.94
C PHE A 170 0.57 21.19 -2.00
N PRO A 171 -0.14 21.62 -0.94
CA PRO A 171 -0.23 21.04 0.41
C PRO A 171 -1.50 20.20 0.66
N ASP A 172 -2.02 19.49 -0.35
CA ASP A 172 -3.22 18.66 -0.16
C ASP A 172 -3.02 17.56 0.91
N PRO A 173 -4.01 17.30 1.79
CA PRO A 173 -3.87 16.30 2.84
C PRO A 173 -3.60 14.87 2.34
N ALA A 174 -4.16 14.48 1.18
CA ALA A 174 -3.90 13.17 0.58
C ALA A 174 -2.45 13.08 0.09
N PHE A 175 -1.89 14.18 -0.44
CA PHE A 175 -0.47 14.26 -0.75
C PHE A 175 0.38 14.09 0.51
N ILE A 176 0.07 14.82 1.56
CA ILE A 176 0.85 14.82 2.80
C ILE A 176 0.83 13.44 3.46
N SER A 177 -0.35 12.84 3.64
CA SER A 177 -0.50 11.52 4.25
C SER A 177 0.21 10.42 3.44
N PHE A 178 0.06 10.44 2.10
CA PHE A 178 0.75 9.49 1.22
C PHE A 178 2.27 9.55 1.41
N PHE A 179 2.89 10.72 1.23
CA PHE A 179 4.35 10.84 1.32
C PHE A 179 4.88 10.70 2.74
N ALA A 180 4.11 11.10 3.77
CA ALA A 180 4.49 10.91 5.15
C ALA A 180 4.53 9.42 5.53
N LEU A 181 3.46 8.67 5.27
CA LEU A 181 3.40 7.24 5.62
C LEU A 181 4.44 6.42 4.85
N HIS A 182 4.53 6.61 3.53
CA HIS A 182 5.51 5.91 2.69
C HIS A 182 6.94 6.30 3.07
N GLY A 183 7.19 7.59 3.32
CA GLY A 183 8.50 8.09 3.73
C GLY A 183 8.93 7.55 5.09
N LEU A 184 8.02 7.47 6.07
CA LEU A 184 8.28 6.89 7.39
C LEU A 184 8.59 5.39 7.30
N VAL A 185 7.87 4.65 6.46
CA VAL A 185 8.14 3.22 6.20
C VAL A 185 9.54 3.02 5.60
N VAL A 186 9.91 3.83 4.59
CA VAL A 186 11.25 3.80 3.99
C VAL A 186 12.34 4.16 5.03
N ALA A 187 12.09 5.18 5.85
CA ALA A 187 13.01 5.56 6.92
C ALA A 187 13.16 4.46 7.98
N ALA A 188 12.07 3.80 8.37
CA ALA A 188 12.08 2.67 9.31
C ALA A 188 12.89 1.49 8.76
N ALA A 189 12.68 1.12 7.49
CA ALA A 189 13.45 0.09 6.81
C ALA A 189 14.96 0.42 6.80
N ALA A 190 15.31 1.65 6.44
CA ALA A 190 16.69 2.11 6.40
C ALA A 190 17.33 2.11 7.80
N VAL A 191 16.63 2.60 8.82
CA VAL A 191 17.09 2.64 10.21
C VAL A 191 17.33 1.25 10.76
N LEU A 192 16.42 0.29 10.56
CA LEU A 192 16.61 -1.07 11.06
C LEU A 192 17.78 -1.77 10.36
N VAL A 193 17.87 -1.69 9.03
CA VAL A 193 18.90 -2.43 8.28
C VAL A 193 20.27 -1.79 8.37
N PHE A 194 20.36 -0.46 8.21
CA PHE A 194 21.63 0.27 8.13
C PHE A 194 22.02 0.95 9.44
N GLY A 195 21.06 1.26 10.31
CA GLY A 195 21.30 1.79 11.66
C GLY A 195 21.55 0.68 12.67
N PHE A 196 20.56 -0.18 12.90
CA PHE A 196 20.62 -1.27 13.89
C PHE A 196 21.30 -2.54 13.38
N GLY A 197 21.63 -2.62 12.08
CA GLY A 197 22.30 -3.78 11.51
C GLY A 197 21.41 -5.02 11.37
N CYS A 198 20.08 -4.86 11.33
CA CYS A 198 19.11 -5.93 11.06
C CYS A 198 19.17 -6.38 9.59
N ARG A 199 20.32 -6.92 9.16
CA ARG A 199 20.59 -7.26 7.77
C ARG A 199 19.74 -8.46 7.31
N PRO A 200 19.28 -8.46 6.04
CA PRO A 200 18.64 -9.63 5.45
C PRO A 200 19.53 -10.88 5.54
N ARG A 201 18.93 -12.03 5.91
CA ARG A 201 19.65 -13.30 6.02
C ARG A 201 19.83 -13.95 4.65
N ALA A 202 20.58 -15.04 4.61
CA ALA A 202 20.67 -15.85 3.40
C ALA A 202 19.29 -16.32 2.91
N GLY A 203 19.11 -16.28 1.58
CA GLY A 203 17.86 -16.65 0.93
C GLY A 203 16.69 -15.69 1.21
N ALA A 204 16.92 -14.51 1.81
CA ALA A 204 15.84 -13.58 2.12
C ALA A 204 15.01 -13.14 0.91
N PRO A 205 15.58 -12.87 -0.29
CA PRO A 205 14.77 -12.54 -1.47
C PRO A 205 13.71 -13.61 -1.80
N TRP A 206 14.12 -14.88 -1.81
CA TRP A 206 13.22 -16.01 -2.10
C TRP A 206 12.17 -16.22 -1.01
N ARG A 207 12.57 -16.07 0.26
CA ARG A 207 11.66 -16.17 1.40
C ARG A 207 10.62 -15.05 1.39
N VAL A 208 11.02 -13.82 1.11
CA VAL A 208 10.07 -12.70 1.00
C VAL A 208 9.19 -12.85 -0.23
N LEU A 209 9.72 -13.31 -1.37
CA LEU A 209 8.90 -13.59 -2.56
C LEU A 209 7.83 -14.65 -2.27
N LEU A 210 8.20 -15.74 -1.60
CA LEU A 210 7.25 -16.79 -1.21
C LEU A 210 6.15 -16.26 -0.29
N LEU A 211 6.52 -15.45 0.72
CA LEU A 211 5.56 -14.82 1.61
C LEU A 211 4.67 -13.80 0.89
N THR A 212 5.23 -13.09 -0.09
CA THR A 212 4.47 -12.14 -0.92
C THR A 212 3.41 -12.88 -1.73
N ASN A 213 3.76 -14.00 -2.36
CA ASN A 213 2.83 -14.84 -3.10
C ASN A 213 1.79 -15.50 -2.19
N ALA A 214 2.19 -16.02 -1.03
CA ALA A 214 1.27 -16.59 -0.04
C ALA A 214 0.26 -15.54 0.45
N TYR A 215 0.73 -14.32 0.71
CA TYR A 215 -0.12 -13.19 1.06
C TYR A 215 -1.06 -12.81 -0.09
N ALA A 216 -0.57 -12.73 -1.33
CA ALA A 216 -1.39 -12.44 -2.50
C ALA A 216 -2.50 -13.47 -2.71
N VAL A 217 -2.24 -14.77 -2.46
CA VAL A 217 -3.28 -15.80 -2.50
C VAL A 217 -4.35 -15.58 -1.42
N ALA A 218 -3.93 -15.26 -0.18
CA ALA A 218 -4.87 -14.98 0.90
C ALA A 218 -5.72 -13.73 0.62
N VAL A 219 -5.10 -12.67 0.09
CA VAL A 219 -5.79 -11.44 -0.31
C VAL A 219 -6.73 -11.70 -1.49
N GLY A 220 -6.32 -12.48 -2.49
CA GLY A 220 -7.18 -12.85 -3.61
C GLY A 220 -8.41 -13.65 -3.20
N ALA A 221 -8.29 -14.50 -2.17
CA ALA A 221 -9.45 -15.17 -1.58
C ALA A 221 -10.40 -14.17 -0.88
N ALA A 222 -9.84 -13.19 -0.17
CA ALA A 222 -10.63 -12.11 0.44
C ALA A 222 -11.31 -11.23 -0.61
N ASP A 223 -10.63 -10.89 -1.71
CA ASP A 223 -11.21 -10.14 -2.83
C ASP A 223 -12.44 -10.83 -3.39
N VAL A 224 -12.37 -12.14 -3.61
CA VAL A 224 -13.52 -12.92 -4.09
C VAL A 224 -14.65 -12.95 -3.06
N ALA A 225 -14.33 -13.05 -1.77
CA ALA A 225 -15.32 -13.11 -0.70
C ALA A 225 -16.02 -11.77 -0.43
N LEU A 226 -15.30 -10.66 -0.62
CA LEU A 226 -15.75 -9.30 -0.29
C LEU A 226 -16.15 -8.48 -1.54
N ASP A 227 -16.05 -9.05 -2.74
CA ASP A 227 -16.18 -8.34 -4.03
C ASP A 227 -15.22 -7.13 -4.13
N ALA A 228 -14.02 -7.29 -3.59
CA ALA A 228 -12.99 -6.26 -3.52
C ALA A 228 -11.93 -6.42 -4.63
N ASN A 229 -10.86 -5.61 -4.57
CA ASN A 229 -9.75 -5.67 -5.51
C ASN A 229 -8.44 -5.13 -4.90
N TYR A 230 -8.08 -5.65 -3.74
CA TYR A 230 -6.81 -5.37 -3.09
C TYR A 230 -5.65 -5.91 -3.93
N LEU A 231 -4.48 -5.26 -3.83
CA LEU A 231 -3.29 -5.57 -4.63
C LEU A 231 -3.52 -5.53 -6.16
N PHE A 232 -4.70 -5.10 -6.61
CA PHE A 232 -5.16 -5.19 -7.99
C PHE A 232 -5.06 -6.62 -8.55
N LEU A 233 -5.47 -7.63 -7.78
CA LEU A 233 -5.40 -9.04 -8.19
C LEU A 233 -6.53 -9.46 -9.15
N CYS A 234 -7.70 -8.85 -9.04
CA CYS A 234 -8.85 -9.17 -9.90
C CYS A 234 -8.85 -8.33 -11.18
N ARG A 235 -8.45 -7.06 -11.08
CA ARG A 235 -8.40 -6.11 -12.21
C ARG A 235 -7.41 -4.99 -11.96
N LYS A 236 -6.90 -4.41 -13.05
CA LYS A 236 -6.06 -3.21 -13.00
C LYS A 236 -6.85 -2.01 -12.44
N PRO A 237 -6.18 -1.04 -11.81
CA PRO A 237 -6.81 0.23 -11.45
C PRO A 237 -7.35 0.94 -12.70
N ALA A 238 -8.38 1.77 -12.51
CA ALA A 238 -8.92 2.59 -13.60
C ALA A 238 -7.97 3.74 -14.00
N ALA A 239 -7.11 4.17 -13.07
CA ALA A 239 -6.05 5.12 -13.35
C ALA A 239 -4.93 4.46 -14.16
N ARG A 240 -4.23 5.25 -14.99
CA ARG A 240 -3.06 4.75 -15.73
C ARG A 240 -1.93 4.44 -14.76
N THR A 241 -1.43 3.20 -14.77
CA THR A 241 -0.37 2.76 -13.87
C THR A 241 0.69 1.95 -14.61
N LEU A 242 1.79 1.62 -13.92
CA LEU A 242 2.81 0.72 -14.45
C LEU A 242 2.24 -0.64 -14.87
N LEU A 243 1.15 -1.09 -14.24
CA LEU A 243 0.51 -2.36 -14.57
C LEU A 243 -0.04 -2.37 -16.01
N ASP A 244 -0.34 -1.22 -16.61
CA ASP A 244 -0.85 -1.14 -17.99
C ASP A 244 0.16 -1.66 -19.01
N TRP A 245 1.44 -1.56 -18.70
CA TRP A 245 2.55 -1.99 -19.56
C TRP A 245 2.90 -3.48 -19.39
N LEU A 246 2.30 -4.17 -18.42
CA LEU A 246 2.64 -5.55 -18.04
C LEU A 246 1.74 -6.61 -18.68
N GLY A 247 0.93 -6.25 -19.68
CA GLY A 247 0.04 -7.18 -20.40
C GLY A 247 -1.35 -7.38 -19.76
N PRO A 248 -2.22 -8.23 -20.33
CA PRO A 248 -3.59 -8.42 -19.84
C PRO A 248 -3.64 -9.20 -18.53
N TRP A 249 -4.80 -9.22 -17.87
CA TRP A 249 -5.03 -10.15 -16.75
C TRP A 249 -5.04 -11.60 -17.24
N PRO A 250 -4.42 -12.58 -16.55
CA PRO A 250 -3.62 -12.47 -15.32
C PRO A 250 -2.10 -12.30 -15.56
N VAL A 251 -1.65 -12.10 -16.81
CA VAL A 251 -0.22 -12.01 -17.19
C VAL A 251 0.52 -10.93 -16.41
N TYR A 252 -0.11 -9.76 -16.18
CA TYR A 252 0.56 -8.69 -15.43
C TYR A 252 0.89 -9.07 -13.97
N ILE A 253 0.18 -10.02 -13.37
CA ILE A 253 0.44 -10.48 -12.01
C ILE A 253 1.76 -11.25 -11.99
N ALA A 254 1.94 -12.16 -12.94
CA ALA A 254 3.21 -12.89 -13.11
C ALA A 254 4.37 -11.95 -13.47
N ALA A 255 4.12 -10.94 -14.33
CA ALA A 255 5.11 -9.95 -14.68
C ALA A 255 5.50 -9.05 -13.47
N ALA A 256 4.52 -8.67 -12.65
CA ALA A 256 4.77 -7.92 -11.41
C ALA A 256 5.57 -8.75 -10.39
N ASP A 257 5.26 -10.04 -10.26
CA ASP A 257 6.01 -10.96 -9.38
C ASP A 257 7.46 -11.15 -9.85
N ALA A 258 7.68 -11.29 -11.17
CA ALA A 258 9.02 -11.33 -11.74
C ALA A 258 9.80 -10.02 -11.50
N LEU A 259 9.14 -8.87 -11.66
CA LEU A 259 9.75 -7.56 -11.37
C LEU A 259 10.10 -7.42 -9.89
N ALA A 260 9.21 -7.88 -8.99
CA ALA A 260 9.46 -7.91 -7.55
C ALA A 260 10.67 -8.78 -7.22
N LEU A 261 10.80 -9.97 -7.82
CA LEU A 261 11.98 -10.83 -7.65
C LEU A 261 13.26 -10.12 -8.11
N VAL A 262 13.25 -9.48 -9.28
CA VAL A 262 14.41 -8.71 -9.77
C VAL A 262 14.79 -7.62 -8.77
N ALA A 263 13.82 -6.85 -8.30
CA ALA A 263 14.05 -5.80 -7.31
C ALA A 263 14.60 -6.36 -5.99
N PHE A 264 14.06 -7.48 -5.49
CA PHE A 264 14.56 -8.13 -4.28
C PHE A 264 15.98 -8.66 -4.44
N LEU A 265 16.32 -9.22 -5.60
CA LEU A 265 17.68 -9.66 -5.89
C LEU A 265 18.66 -8.48 -5.92
N LEU A 266 18.28 -7.35 -6.52
CA LEU A 266 19.07 -6.12 -6.53
C LEU A 266 19.29 -5.56 -5.12
N LEU A 267 18.24 -5.50 -4.31
CA LEU A 267 18.31 -5.06 -2.91
C LEU A 267 19.18 -5.98 -2.04
N ASP A 268 19.31 -7.27 -2.38
CA ASP A 268 20.16 -8.22 -1.66
C ASP A 268 21.66 -8.15 -2.06
N VAL A 269 22.00 -7.52 -3.19
CA VAL A 269 23.40 -7.42 -3.68
C VAL A 269 24.39 -6.90 -2.62
N PRO A 270 24.11 -5.81 -1.86
CA PRO A 270 25.04 -5.29 -0.86
C PRO A 270 25.34 -6.27 0.28
N PHE A 271 24.45 -7.23 0.54
CA PHE A 271 24.56 -8.20 1.64
C PHE A 271 25.14 -9.55 1.22
N ARG A 272 25.31 -9.81 -0.08
CA ARG A 272 26.00 -11.00 -0.60
C ARG A 272 27.52 -10.91 -0.46
N ARG A 273 28.06 -9.71 -0.58
CA ARG A 273 29.52 -9.46 -0.60
C ARG A 273 30.12 -9.24 0.79
N ARG A 274 29.31 -8.81 1.77
CA ARG A 274 29.71 -8.68 3.16
C ARG A 274 29.31 -9.96 3.86
N GLY A 275 30.29 -10.79 4.26
CA GLY A 275 30.09 -12.08 4.91
C GLY A 275 28.89 -12.07 5.86
N ARG A 276 27.89 -12.91 5.55
CA ARG A 276 26.62 -12.97 6.29
C ARG A 276 26.95 -13.46 7.70
N LEU A 277 26.81 -12.61 8.71
CA LEU A 277 26.91 -13.03 10.11
C LEU A 277 25.84 -14.10 10.35
N ALA A 278 26.28 -15.24 10.88
CA ALA A 278 25.39 -16.30 11.34
C ALA A 278 24.37 -15.72 12.34
N PRO A 279 23.15 -16.28 12.42
CA PRO A 279 22.16 -15.84 13.39
C PRO A 279 22.78 -15.90 14.79
N LEU A 280 22.81 -14.77 15.50
CA LEU A 280 23.05 -14.78 16.94
C LEU A 280 21.95 -15.66 17.53
N ALA A 281 22.34 -16.85 18.00
CA ALA A 281 21.54 -17.65 18.89
C ALA A 281 21.00 -16.72 19.98
N ARG A 282 19.68 -16.68 20.13
CA ARG A 282 19.04 -15.91 21.20
C ARG A 282 19.64 -16.42 22.51
N ALA A 283 20.30 -15.55 23.25
CA ALA A 283 20.54 -15.78 24.66
C ALA A 283 19.16 -15.93 25.33
N GLU A 284 19.05 -16.96 26.15
CA GLU A 284 17.88 -17.35 26.94
C GLU A 284 17.37 -16.21 27.83
#